data_AF-A0A923IQ06-F1
#
_entry.id   AF-A0A923IQ06-F1
#
_cell.length_a   1.000
_cell.length_b   1.000
_cell.length_c   1.000
_cell.angle_alpha   90.00
_cell.angle_beta   90.00
_cell.angle_gamma   90.00
#
_symmetry.space_group_name_H-M   'P 1'
#
loop_
_entity.id
_entity.type
_entity.pdbx_description
1 polymer ?
#
loop_
_entity_poly.entity_id
_entity_poly.type
_entity_poly.pdbx_seq_one_letter_code
_entity_poly.pdbx_strand_id
1 'polypeptide(L)'
;MIFFVIASLLLSLTIGVFMVLLFLPSANRKTIGLLFCFFAGGGLGIGVTSGLYFVCLLTGLTRYAAAIDLVVCLVLGMIYLIRRGPRGLPKQGCIPPGSQLSVHRAGLSGKKDSGAKRDLHVARPARTGSPLQILIAVIFSIELLSSLISFTVAFLKEPHGRWDAWLIWNMHARFLFRGGDHWREAFASGLDWSHWDYPLLLPLSIARGWTYTGGEGNLPAVMGCLFTFLILGLLLTSLFLLRGRIQGYLAAMLLMGTPFFIYMGASQFADIPLAFFILTTLIMLFFQAGSPESRPGAVILAGLAAGLCVWTKNEGQLFFVIVAGSLFCTTAYSKGWDSSLRRTAWFLAGALPILMIVIYFKTALAPTNDLLAGFSVSAASAKLLDPSRYIQIAGAFFVTGISFTQGLIDIRVGMHLNPGPVNVLLLAAYLLITGIHINQRDKTGLLQTTAVLFLMAAGYFFVYVLTPLDLNYHLMTSLNRLFLQLWPGVIFVVFMVAGPSEQAFLPGDGPETVPGQYKPRPSQERKTKKMEAK
;
A
#
# COMPACT_ATOMS: atom_id res chain seq x y z
N MET A 1 -23.72 4.91 -21.79
CA MET A 1 -23.22 4.00 -20.73
C MET A 1 -21.74 4.23 -20.38
N ILE A 2 -20.79 4.10 -21.33
CA ILE A 2 -19.34 4.25 -21.05
C ILE A 2 -18.99 5.60 -20.38
N PHE A 3 -19.55 6.71 -20.85
CA PHE A 3 -19.34 8.04 -20.26
C PHE A 3 -19.67 8.09 -18.76
N PHE A 4 -20.79 7.48 -18.33
CA PHE A 4 -21.21 7.47 -16.93
C PHE A 4 -20.33 6.58 -16.04
N VAL A 5 -19.83 5.46 -16.57
CA VAL A 5 -18.81 4.64 -15.88
C VAL A 5 -17.55 5.46 -15.62
N ILE A 6 -17.04 6.11 -16.68
CA ILE A 6 -15.84 6.94 -16.59
C ILE A 6 -16.06 8.07 -15.59
N ALA A 7 -17.20 8.76 -15.65
CA ALA A 7 -17.54 9.83 -14.70
C ALA A 7 -17.57 9.32 -13.25
N SER A 8 -18.19 8.16 -12.99
CA SER A 8 -18.27 7.54 -11.66
C SER A 8 -16.88 7.25 -11.07
N LEU A 9 -15.99 6.69 -11.90
CA LEU A 9 -14.61 6.35 -11.51
C LEU A 9 -13.75 7.60 -11.35
N LEU A 10 -13.85 8.57 -12.27
CA LEU A 10 -13.12 9.85 -12.20
C LEU A 10 -13.50 10.65 -10.97
N LEU A 11 -14.79 10.65 -10.59
CA LEU A 11 -15.25 11.35 -9.40
C LEU A 11 -14.65 10.73 -8.13
N SER A 12 -14.68 9.39 -8.05
CA SER A 12 -14.07 8.64 -6.94
C SER A 12 -12.56 8.92 -6.84
N LEU A 13 -11.86 8.83 -7.98
CA LEU A 13 -10.44 9.14 -8.08
C LEU A 13 -10.14 10.57 -7.61
N THR A 14 -10.91 11.56 -8.07
CA THR A 14 -10.68 12.97 -7.73
C THR A 14 -10.88 13.24 -6.24
N ILE A 15 -11.93 12.67 -5.63
CA ILE A 15 -12.16 12.71 -4.19
C ILE A 15 -10.92 12.17 -3.45
N GLY A 16 -10.46 10.98 -3.81
CA GLY A 16 -9.32 10.36 -3.15
C GLY A 16 -8.00 11.12 -3.36
N VAL A 17 -7.76 11.67 -4.55
CA VAL A 17 -6.59 12.51 -4.83
C VAL A 17 -6.60 13.77 -3.95
N PHE A 18 -7.75 14.46 -3.83
CA PHE A 18 -7.86 15.61 -2.94
C PHE A 18 -7.62 15.22 -1.48
N MET A 19 -8.14 14.08 -1.02
CA MET A 19 -7.85 13.57 0.33
C MET A 19 -6.35 13.39 0.55
N VAL A 20 -5.65 12.69 -0.36
CA VAL A 20 -4.20 12.49 -0.23
C VAL A 20 -3.46 13.83 -0.25
N LEU A 21 -3.81 14.76 -1.14
CA LEU A 21 -3.17 16.08 -1.20
C LEU A 21 -3.41 16.94 0.05
N LEU A 22 -4.59 16.82 0.68
CA LEU A 22 -4.95 17.55 1.89
C LEU A 22 -4.19 17.06 3.13
N PHE A 23 -4.03 15.74 3.24
CA PHE A 23 -3.37 15.10 4.39
C PHE A 23 -1.86 14.92 4.17
N LEU A 24 -1.39 14.83 2.94
CA LEU A 24 0.02 14.67 2.56
C LEU A 24 0.46 15.76 1.55
N PRO A 25 0.45 17.05 1.93
CA PRO A 25 0.70 18.16 1.00
C PRO A 25 2.12 18.17 0.42
N SER A 26 3.10 17.54 1.08
CA SER A 26 4.46 17.40 0.59
C SER A 26 4.55 16.56 -0.68
N ALA A 27 3.59 15.66 -0.93
CA ALA A 27 3.57 14.80 -2.11
C ALA A 27 3.38 15.60 -3.42
N ASN A 28 2.73 16.77 -3.38
CA ASN A 28 2.46 17.60 -4.56
C ASN A 28 3.70 18.30 -5.15
N ARG A 29 4.87 18.20 -4.52
CA ARG A 29 6.04 19.03 -4.90
C ARG A 29 6.78 18.52 -6.14
N LYS A 30 6.58 17.26 -6.54
CA LYS A 30 7.27 16.62 -7.66
C LYS A 30 6.29 15.75 -8.44
N THR A 31 6.54 15.55 -9.74
CA THR A 31 5.71 14.71 -10.63
C THR A 31 5.45 13.31 -10.07
N ILE A 32 6.49 12.66 -9.51
CA ILE A 32 6.36 11.33 -8.92
C ILE A 32 5.42 11.34 -7.71
N GLY A 33 5.45 12.39 -6.90
CA GLY A 33 4.55 12.50 -5.76
C GLY A 33 3.10 12.78 -6.16
N LEU A 34 2.86 13.45 -7.30
CA LEU A 34 1.53 13.54 -7.90
C LEU A 34 1.03 12.18 -8.41
N LEU A 35 1.90 11.39 -9.05
CA LEU A 35 1.56 10.01 -9.45
C LEU A 35 1.25 9.14 -8.24
N PHE A 36 2.02 9.27 -7.15
CA PHE A 36 1.70 8.62 -5.89
C PHE A 36 0.32 9.02 -5.36
N CYS A 37 -0.01 10.33 -5.38
CA CYS A 37 -1.35 10.80 -4.99
C CYS A 37 -2.44 10.21 -5.86
N PHE A 38 -2.20 10.04 -7.16
CA PHE A 38 -3.13 9.39 -8.10
C PHE A 38 -3.37 7.93 -7.72
N PHE A 39 -2.31 7.13 -7.52
CA PHE A 39 -2.46 5.70 -7.22
C PHE A 39 -3.02 5.44 -5.82
N ALA A 40 -2.51 6.13 -4.79
CA ALA A 40 -3.06 6.04 -3.44
C ALA A 40 -4.49 6.58 -3.37
N GLY A 41 -4.73 7.73 -4.00
CA GLY A 41 -6.03 8.38 -4.04
C GLY A 41 -7.09 7.57 -4.77
N GLY A 42 -6.73 6.91 -5.88
CA GLY A 42 -7.66 6.11 -6.68
C GLY A 42 -8.42 5.09 -5.84
N GLY A 43 -7.72 4.24 -5.09
CA GLY A 43 -8.37 3.21 -4.27
C GLY A 43 -9.01 3.78 -3.01
N LEU A 44 -8.41 4.78 -2.34
CA LEU A 44 -9.02 5.46 -1.19
C LEU A 44 -10.36 6.10 -1.56
N GLY A 45 -10.43 6.75 -2.72
CA GLY A 45 -11.64 7.38 -3.23
C GLY A 45 -12.74 6.38 -3.56
N ILE A 46 -12.41 5.24 -4.16
CA ILE A 46 -13.38 4.14 -4.39
C ILE A 46 -13.92 3.62 -3.05
N GLY A 47 -13.04 3.41 -2.07
CA GLY A 47 -13.46 2.93 -0.75
C GLY A 47 -14.38 3.92 0.00
N VAL A 48 -14.04 5.20 -0.02
CA VAL A 48 -14.86 6.25 0.63
C VAL A 48 -16.21 6.40 -0.07
N THR A 49 -16.24 6.45 -1.41
CA THR A 49 -17.50 6.56 -2.16
C THR A 49 -18.37 5.32 -2.03
N SER A 50 -17.79 4.14 -1.83
CA SER A 50 -18.52 2.93 -1.44
C SER A 50 -19.23 3.08 -0.09
N GLY A 51 -18.53 3.62 0.92
CA GLY A 51 -19.13 3.94 2.22
C GLY A 51 -20.23 5.02 2.12
N LEU A 52 -20.02 6.07 1.32
CA LEU A 52 -21.05 7.09 1.07
C LEU A 52 -22.28 6.51 0.38
N TYR A 53 -22.10 5.58 -0.57
CA TYR A 53 -23.20 4.90 -1.23
C TYR A 53 -23.97 3.99 -0.27
N PHE A 54 -23.30 3.34 0.67
CA PHE A 54 -23.96 2.62 1.75
C PHE A 54 -24.85 3.55 2.59
N VAL A 55 -24.35 4.74 2.97
CA VAL A 55 -25.17 5.75 3.67
C VAL A 55 -26.37 6.16 2.81
N CYS A 56 -26.19 6.34 1.50
CA CYS A 56 -27.30 6.64 0.59
C CYS A 56 -28.36 5.52 0.55
N LEU A 57 -27.95 4.25 0.59
CA LEU A 57 -28.87 3.11 0.69
C LEU A 57 -29.65 3.12 2.00
N LEU A 58 -28.98 3.47 3.11
CA LEU A 58 -29.63 3.56 4.42
C LEU A 58 -30.70 4.65 4.46
N THR A 59 -30.44 5.80 3.83
CA THR A 59 -31.29 6.99 3.86
C THR A 59 -32.25 7.11 2.67
N GLY A 60 -32.27 6.15 1.74
CA GLY A 60 -33.11 6.22 0.53
C GLY A 60 -32.69 7.32 -0.47
N LEU A 61 -31.41 7.73 -0.45
CA LEU A 61 -30.86 8.81 -1.28
C LEU A 61 -30.02 8.31 -2.47
N THR A 62 -30.11 7.03 -2.83
CA THR A 62 -29.31 6.43 -3.92
C THR A 62 -29.48 7.14 -5.27
N ARG A 63 -30.67 7.67 -5.56
CA ARG A 63 -30.94 8.50 -6.75
C ARG A 63 -30.12 9.79 -6.82
N TYR A 64 -29.62 10.29 -5.69
CA TYR A 64 -28.80 11.50 -5.59
C TYR A 64 -27.32 11.20 -5.34
N ALA A 65 -26.90 9.92 -5.33
CA ALA A 65 -25.53 9.54 -5.00
C ALA A 65 -24.48 10.28 -5.86
N ALA A 66 -24.74 10.45 -7.17
CA ALA A 66 -23.85 11.20 -8.06
C ALA A 66 -23.69 12.67 -7.67
N ALA A 67 -24.78 13.31 -7.25
CA ALA A 67 -24.77 14.70 -6.78
C ALA A 67 -24.05 14.81 -5.42
N ILE A 68 -24.28 13.87 -4.51
CA ILE A 68 -23.61 13.81 -3.21
C ILE A 68 -22.10 13.68 -3.39
N ASP A 69 -21.64 12.76 -4.23
CA ASP A 69 -20.22 12.60 -4.54
C ASP A 69 -19.63 13.87 -5.17
N LEU A 70 -20.37 14.54 -6.06
CA LEU A 70 -19.93 15.79 -6.67
C LEU A 70 -19.76 16.89 -5.61
N VAL A 71 -20.70 17.02 -4.68
CA VAL A 71 -20.61 17.96 -3.56
C VAL A 71 -19.39 17.64 -2.70
N VAL A 72 -19.17 16.37 -2.33
CA VAL A 72 -17.98 15.96 -1.56
C VAL A 72 -16.69 16.32 -2.31
N CYS A 73 -16.63 16.04 -3.61
CA CYS A 73 -15.49 16.39 -4.46
C CYS A 73 -15.23 17.90 -4.49
N LEU A 74 -16.28 18.71 -4.68
CA LEU A 74 -16.19 20.17 -4.69
C LEU A 74 -15.76 20.73 -3.34
N VAL A 75 -16.31 20.23 -2.23
CA VAL A 75 -15.94 20.65 -0.88
C VAL A 75 -14.46 20.34 -0.60
N LEU A 76 -13.99 19.14 -0.90
CA LEU A 76 -12.59 18.77 -0.74
C LEU A 76 -11.67 19.63 -1.63
N GLY A 77 -12.08 19.89 -2.87
CA GLY A 77 -11.38 20.77 -3.80
C GLY A 77 -11.29 22.21 -3.27
N MET A 78 -12.37 22.76 -2.73
CA MET A 78 -12.40 24.09 -2.11
C MET A 78 -11.48 24.16 -0.89
N ILE A 79 -11.54 23.19 0.03
CA ILE A 79 -10.65 23.12 1.20
C ILE A 79 -9.18 23.06 0.75
N TYR A 80 -8.89 22.29 -0.30
CA TYR A 80 -7.54 22.18 -0.85
C TYR A 80 -7.04 23.52 -1.44
N LEU A 81 -7.88 24.23 -2.20
CA LEU A 81 -7.55 25.55 -2.75
C LEU A 81 -7.30 26.58 -1.64
N ILE A 82 -8.17 26.62 -0.62
CA ILE A 82 -8.02 27.50 0.54
C ILE A 82 -6.70 27.22 1.27
N ARG A 83 -6.36 25.95 1.51
CA ARG A 83 -5.12 25.56 2.19
C ARG A 83 -3.86 25.83 1.39
N ARG A 84 -3.95 25.87 0.06
CA ARG A 84 -2.81 26.21 -0.81
C ARG A 84 -2.46 27.70 -0.75
N GLY A 85 -3.43 28.55 -0.38
CA GLY A 85 -3.32 30.02 -0.42
C GLY A 85 -3.25 30.55 -1.86
N PRO A 86 -3.49 31.86 -2.08
CA PRO A 86 -3.15 32.49 -3.35
C PRO A 86 -1.65 32.28 -3.59
N ARG A 87 -1.27 31.77 -4.77
CA ARG A 87 0.16 31.74 -5.16
C ARG A 87 0.65 33.17 -5.04
N GLY A 88 1.49 33.45 -4.03
CA GLY A 88 2.16 34.73 -3.93
C GLY A 88 2.89 34.96 -5.24
N LEU A 89 2.51 36.03 -5.95
CA LEU A 89 3.36 36.62 -6.97
C LEU A 89 4.79 36.66 -6.42
N PRO A 90 5.82 36.30 -7.21
CA PRO A 90 7.19 36.44 -6.74
C PRO A 90 7.35 37.88 -6.25
N LYS A 91 7.75 38.07 -4.99
CA LYS A 91 8.13 39.39 -4.49
C LYS A 91 9.28 39.87 -5.39
N GLN A 92 8.95 40.64 -6.43
CA GLN A 92 9.93 41.41 -7.18
C GLN A 92 10.63 42.34 -6.19
N GLY A 93 11.94 42.43 -6.36
CA GLY A 93 12.85 43.00 -5.38
C GLY A 93 12.46 44.40 -4.91
N CYS A 94 12.54 44.60 -3.59
CA CYS A 94 12.92 45.89 -3.06
C CYS A 94 14.37 45.72 -2.59
N ILE A 95 15.30 46.09 -3.46
CA ILE A 95 16.66 46.46 -3.04
C ILE A 95 16.51 47.80 -2.33
N PRO A 96 16.86 47.93 -1.04
CA PRO A 96 16.94 49.24 -0.41
C PRO A 96 18.15 49.98 -1.01
N PRO A 97 17.99 51.23 -1.48
CA PRO A 97 19.12 52.02 -1.92
C PRO A 97 19.82 52.63 -0.71
N GLY A 98 21.14 52.37 -0.59
CA GLY A 98 22.04 53.22 0.18
C GLY A 98 22.71 52.57 1.40
N SER A 99 24.01 52.30 1.25
CA SER A 99 25.14 52.42 2.22
C SER A 99 26.16 51.32 1.90
N GLN A 100 27.09 51.59 0.99
CA GLN A 100 28.47 52.06 1.26
C GLN A 100 29.33 51.09 2.08
N LEU A 101 30.53 50.85 1.51
CA LEU A 101 31.66 50.09 2.04
C LEU A 101 31.91 50.31 3.54
N SER A 102 32.18 49.23 4.26
CA SER A 102 33.34 49.20 5.15
C SER A 102 33.86 47.77 5.36
N VAL A 103 35.16 47.63 5.18
CA VAL A 103 35.98 46.48 5.56
C VAL A 103 36.27 46.61 7.05
N HIS A 104 35.87 45.64 7.89
CA HIS A 104 36.72 44.99 8.91
C HIS A 104 35.97 44.14 9.95
N ARG A 105 36.72 43.11 10.38
CA ARG A 105 36.78 42.42 11.68
C ARG A 105 35.85 41.24 12.01
N ALA A 106 36.55 40.19 12.42
CA ALA A 106 36.10 38.94 13.03
C ALA A 106 35.44 39.15 14.40
N GLY A 107 34.61 38.18 14.80
CA GLY A 107 34.30 37.93 16.21
C GLY A 107 32.87 37.50 16.51
N LEU A 108 32.72 36.20 16.78
CA LEU A 108 31.89 35.60 17.84
C LEU A 108 30.35 35.65 17.81
N SER A 109 29.81 34.42 17.88
CA SER A 109 28.70 33.98 18.74
C SER A 109 27.28 34.46 18.44
N GLY A 110 26.40 33.49 18.15
CA GLY A 110 24.95 33.71 18.09
C GLY A 110 24.23 32.70 17.22
N LYS A 111 24.32 31.40 17.56
CA LYS A 111 23.60 30.32 16.87
C LYS A 111 22.10 30.43 17.18
N LYS A 112 21.38 31.23 16.39
CA LYS A 112 19.91 31.14 16.28
C LYS A 112 19.59 30.07 15.24
N ASP A 113 19.34 28.85 15.71
CA ASP A 113 18.71 27.80 14.90
C ASP A 113 17.28 28.25 14.56
N SER A 114 17.13 28.92 13.42
CA SER A 114 15.83 29.16 12.80
C SER A 114 15.26 27.83 12.33
N GLY A 115 14.15 27.41 12.94
CA GLY A 115 13.42 26.19 12.63
C GLY A 115 13.01 26.09 11.16
N ALA A 116 13.82 25.39 10.37
CA ALA A 116 13.42 24.92 9.06
C ALA A 116 12.56 23.66 9.23
N LYS A 117 11.25 23.79 8.96
CA LYS A 117 10.34 22.65 8.76
C LYS A 117 10.95 21.73 7.69
N ARG A 118 11.45 20.55 8.07
CA ARG A 118 12.08 19.60 7.15
C ARG A 118 11.04 18.65 6.61
N ASP A 119 10.65 18.94 5.37
CA ASP A 119 9.75 18.16 4.55
C ASP A 119 10.35 16.81 4.13
N LEU A 120 9.47 15.88 3.72
CA LEU A 120 9.73 14.59 3.08
C LEU A 120 11.10 14.59 2.37
N HIS A 121 12.08 13.89 2.94
CA HIS A 121 13.45 13.88 2.42
C HIS A 121 13.51 12.98 1.18
N VAL A 122 13.00 13.50 0.06
CA VAL A 122 13.01 12.83 -1.24
C VAL A 122 14.44 12.77 -1.74
N ALA A 123 14.87 11.61 -2.22
CA ALA A 123 16.14 11.45 -2.93
C ALA A 123 16.33 12.57 -3.98
N ARG A 124 17.57 13.07 -4.12
CA ARG A 124 17.89 14.06 -5.16
C ARG A 124 17.53 13.45 -6.52
N PRO A 125 16.86 14.19 -7.43
CA PRO A 125 16.57 13.66 -8.75
C PRO A 125 17.90 13.38 -9.46
N ALA A 126 18.14 12.11 -9.80
CA ALA A 126 19.22 11.74 -10.70
C ALA A 126 19.06 12.50 -12.02
N ARG A 127 20.18 12.95 -12.59
CA ARG A 127 20.27 13.49 -13.95
C ARG A 127 19.59 12.51 -14.93
N THR A 128 19.13 13.05 -16.07
CA THR A 128 18.59 12.30 -17.22
C THR A 128 19.16 10.88 -17.32
N GLY A 129 18.26 9.89 -17.34
CA GLY A 129 18.53 8.53 -16.87
C GLY A 129 19.76 7.89 -17.50
N SER A 130 20.56 7.24 -16.67
CA SER A 130 21.64 6.38 -17.16
C SER A 130 21.11 5.35 -18.16
N PRO A 131 21.92 4.86 -19.12
CA PRO A 131 21.49 3.83 -20.08
C PRO A 131 20.79 2.64 -19.42
N LEU A 132 21.26 2.25 -18.22
CA LEU A 132 20.63 1.21 -17.40
C LEU A 132 19.20 1.55 -16.98
N GLN A 133 18.93 2.78 -16.54
CA GLN A 133 17.58 3.21 -16.16
C GLN A 133 16.62 3.19 -17.37
N ILE A 134 17.11 3.58 -18.55
CA ILE A 134 16.31 3.55 -19.78
C ILE A 134 16.00 2.10 -20.15
N LEU A 135 17.01 1.21 -20.14
CA LEU A 135 16.82 -0.21 -20.41
C LEU A 135 15.79 -0.85 -19.46
N ILE A 136 15.93 -0.62 -18.16
CA ILE A 136 14.99 -1.15 -17.15
C ILE A 136 13.58 -0.60 -17.39
N ALA A 137 13.44 0.69 -17.72
CA ALA A 137 12.14 1.28 -18.03
C ALA A 137 11.50 0.67 -19.30
N VAL A 138 12.30 0.35 -20.32
CA VAL A 138 11.83 -0.35 -21.54
C VAL A 138 11.37 -1.76 -21.20
N ILE A 139 12.15 -2.54 -20.46
CA ILE A 139 11.78 -3.90 -20.05
C ILE A 139 10.49 -3.86 -19.20
N PHE A 140 10.42 -2.97 -18.22
CA PHE A 140 9.20 -2.74 -17.44
C PHE A 140 7.99 -2.43 -18.31
N SER A 141 8.16 -1.61 -19.36
CA SER A 141 7.06 -1.24 -20.26
C SER A 141 6.57 -2.43 -21.09
N ILE A 142 7.49 -3.29 -21.54
CA ILE A 142 7.16 -4.54 -22.24
C ILE A 142 6.40 -5.47 -21.29
N GLU A 143 6.88 -5.66 -20.06
CA GLU A 143 6.23 -6.50 -19.07
C GLU A 143 4.84 -5.99 -18.67
N LEU A 144 4.69 -4.66 -18.53
CA LEU A 144 3.41 -4.02 -18.26
C LEU A 144 2.41 -4.28 -19.40
N LEU A 145 2.85 -4.13 -20.66
CA LEU A 145 2.01 -4.42 -21.82
C LEU A 145 1.62 -5.89 -21.86
N SER A 146 2.57 -6.81 -21.66
CA SER A 146 2.31 -8.25 -21.59
C SER A 146 1.32 -8.59 -20.47
N SER A 147 1.48 -7.99 -19.28
CA SER A 147 0.56 -8.20 -18.15
C SER A 147 -0.85 -7.68 -18.44
N LEU A 148 -0.97 -6.55 -19.13
CA LEU A 148 -2.26 -6.02 -19.56
C LEU A 148 -2.94 -6.93 -20.59
N ILE A 149 -2.17 -7.49 -21.53
CA ILE A 149 -2.66 -8.48 -22.49
C ILE A 149 -3.12 -9.75 -21.76
N SER A 150 -2.30 -10.30 -20.85
CA SER A 150 -2.64 -11.48 -20.05
C SER A 150 -3.89 -11.26 -19.21
N PHE A 151 -4.01 -10.10 -18.56
CA PHE A 151 -5.22 -9.70 -17.83
C PHE A 151 -6.43 -9.70 -18.75
N THR A 152 -6.32 -9.06 -19.92
CA THR A 152 -7.43 -8.95 -20.88
C THR A 152 -7.86 -10.31 -21.39
N VAL A 153 -6.91 -11.19 -21.74
CA VAL A 153 -7.20 -12.57 -22.16
C VAL A 153 -7.90 -13.35 -21.04
N ALA A 154 -7.43 -13.24 -19.80
CA ALA A 154 -8.07 -13.91 -18.66
C ALA A 154 -9.50 -13.39 -18.42
N PHE A 155 -9.70 -12.07 -18.48
CA PHE A 155 -11.02 -11.45 -18.39
C PHE A 155 -11.97 -11.92 -19.51
N LEU A 156 -11.50 -11.95 -20.77
CA LEU A 156 -12.33 -12.37 -21.90
C LEU A 156 -12.74 -13.84 -21.81
N LYS A 157 -11.92 -14.70 -21.19
CA LYS A 157 -12.27 -16.09 -20.90
C LYS A 157 -13.33 -16.21 -19.81
N GLU A 158 -13.25 -15.37 -18.78
CA GLU A 158 -14.10 -15.44 -17.58
C GLU A 158 -14.66 -14.04 -17.22
N PRO A 159 -15.61 -13.50 -18.03
CA PRO A 159 -16.03 -12.10 -17.91
C PRO A 159 -16.77 -11.78 -16.60
N HIS A 160 -17.29 -12.79 -15.92
CA HIS A 160 -17.95 -12.67 -14.62
C HIS A 160 -17.06 -13.02 -13.42
N GLY A 161 -15.76 -13.19 -13.67
CA GLY A 161 -14.80 -13.65 -12.68
C GLY A 161 -14.95 -15.14 -12.36
N ARG A 162 -14.18 -15.60 -11.38
CA ARG A 162 -14.24 -16.98 -10.88
C ARG A 162 -15.19 -17.11 -9.69
N TRP A 163 -15.20 -18.31 -9.09
CA TRP A 163 -16.17 -18.73 -8.07
C TRP A 163 -16.47 -17.66 -7.02
N ASP A 164 -15.49 -17.17 -6.25
CA ASP A 164 -15.74 -16.14 -5.23
C ASP A 164 -16.30 -14.83 -5.80
N ALA A 165 -15.83 -14.40 -6.97
CA ALA A 165 -16.36 -13.20 -7.61
C ALA A 165 -17.80 -13.37 -8.05
N TRP A 166 -18.10 -14.48 -8.73
CA TRP A 166 -19.46 -14.76 -9.16
C TRP A 166 -20.40 -14.93 -7.97
N LEU A 167 -19.97 -15.67 -6.95
CA LEU A 167 -20.77 -16.12 -5.82
C LEU A 167 -20.99 -15.05 -4.75
N ILE A 168 -19.94 -14.28 -4.44
CA ILE A 168 -19.95 -13.35 -3.31
C ILE A 168 -20.07 -11.94 -3.89
N TRP A 169 -19.00 -11.45 -4.53
CA TRP A 169 -18.86 -10.01 -4.82
C TRP A 169 -19.84 -9.49 -5.87
N ASN A 170 -19.93 -10.19 -7.00
CA ASN A 170 -20.78 -9.81 -8.12
C ASN A 170 -22.23 -10.18 -7.88
N MET A 171 -22.49 -11.27 -7.14
CA MET A 171 -23.84 -11.61 -6.72
C MET A 171 -24.38 -10.54 -5.78
N HIS A 172 -23.65 -10.22 -4.70
CA HIS A 172 -24.09 -9.21 -3.73
C HIS A 172 -24.33 -7.85 -4.40
N ALA A 173 -23.45 -7.44 -5.32
CA ALA A 173 -23.65 -6.23 -6.10
C ALA A 173 -24.98 -6.24 -6.87
N ARG A 174 -25.37 -7.37 -7.46
CA ARG A 174 -26.63 -7.50 -8.22
C ARG A 174 -27.84 -7.44 -7.31
N PHE A 175 -27.81 -8.12 -6.16
CA PHE A 175 -28.90 -8.06 -5.19
C PHE A 175 -29.08 -6.64 -4.65
N LEU A 176 -27.98 -5.95 -4.33
CA LEU A 176 -28.02 -4.57 -3.86
C LEU A 176 -28.50 -3.59 -4.94
N PHE A 177 -28.12 -3.82 -6.19
CA PHE A 177 -28.52 -2.97 -7.32
C PHE A 177 -29.99 -3.20 -7.74
N ARG A 178 -30.40 -4.47 -7.90
CA ARG A 178 -31.76 -4.85 -8.34
C ARG A 178 -32.79 -4.75 -7.24
N GLY A 179 -32.38 -4.88 -5.98
CA GLY A 179 -33.28 -4.90 -4.82
C GLY A 179 -34.04 -3.59 -4.60
N GLY A 180 -33.57 -2.46 -5.15
CA GLY A 180 -34.24 -1.17 -5.00
C GLY A 180 -34.48 -0.85 -3.52
N ASP A 181 -35.72 -0.50 -3.16
CA ASP A 181 -36.11 -0.23 -1.77
C ASP A 181 -36.05 -1.47 -0.85
N HIS A 182 -36.09 -2.67 -1.45
CA HIS A 182 -36.07 -3.97 -0.77
C HIS A 182 -34.66 -4.57 -0.62
N TRP A 183 -33.60 -3.79 -0.87
CA TRP A 183 -32.20 -4.28 -0.85
C TRP A 183 -31.80 -4.99 0.46
N ARG A 184 -32.46 -4.67 1.59
CA ARG A 184 -32.22 -5.31 2.89
C ARG A 184 -32.66 -6.77 2.95
N GLU A 185 -33.63 -7.17 2.13
CA GLU A 185 -34.12 -8.55 2.10
C GLU A 185 -33.04 -9.54 1.63
N ALA A 186 -32.01 -9.05 0.92
CA ALA A 186 -30.86 -9.85 0.53
C ALA A 186 -30.16 -10.51 1.74
N PHE A 187 -30.11 -9.83 2.89
CA PHE A 187 -29.50 -10.35 4.12
C PHE A 187 -30.39 -11.32 4.90
N ALA A 188 -31.68 -11.39 4.56
CA ALA A 188 -32.65 -12.31 5.17
C ALA A 188 -32.95 -13.54 4.29
N SER A 189 -32.26 -13.67 3.15
CA SER A 189 -32.58 -14.64 2.09
C SER A 189 -32.27 -16.11 2.42
N GLY A 190 -31.63 -16.40 3.56
CA GLY A 190 -31.20 -17.76 3.92
C GLY A 190 -30.08 -18.31 3.02
N LEU A 191 -29.41 -17.44 2.27
CA LEU A 191 -28.29 -17.78 1.39
C LEU A 191 -26.94 -17.75 2.14
N ASP A 192 -26.88 -18.39 3.31
CA ASP A 192 -25.73 -18.32 4.22
C ASP A 192 -24.42 -18.78 3.56
N TRP A 193 -24.51 -19.75 2.64
CA TRP A 193 -23.41 -20.29 1.83
C TRP A 193 -22.75 -19.27 0.87
N SER A 194 -23.30 -18.05 0.76
CA SER A 194 -22.76 -16.97 -0.09
C SER A 194 -22.10 -15.83 0.70
N HIS A 195 -21.83 -16.05 1.99
CA HIS A 195 -21.07 -15.15 2.86
C HIS A 195 -21.64 -13.72 2.93
N TRP A 196 -22.94 -13.57 3.13
CA TRP A 196 -23.60 -12.26 3.30
C TRP A 196 -23.12 -11.48 4.53
N ASP A 197 -22.35 -12.11 5.42
CA ASP A 197 -21.67 -11.41 6.50
C ASP A 197 -20.46 -10.60 5.99
N TYR A 198 -19.94 -10.87 4.79
CA TYR A 198 -18.78 -10.19 4.26
C TYR A 198 -19.04 -8.68 4.05
N PRO A 199 -18.06 -7.82 4.37
CA PRO A 199 -18.15 -6.38 4.15
C PRO A 199 -18.40 -5.99 2.68
N LEU A 200 -19.10 -4.88 2.46
CA LEU A 200 -19.70 -4.56 1.16
C LEU A 200 -18.91 -3.57 0.29
N LEU A 201 -17.65 -3.26 0.59
CA LEU A 201 -16.89 -2.24 -0.17
C LEU A 201 -16.92 -2.49 -1.67
N LEU A 202 -16.55 -3.70 -2.09
CA LEU A 202 -16.50 -4.07 -3.51
C LEU A 202 -17.91 -4.19 -4.12
N PRO A 203 -18.88 -4.92 -3.52
CA PRO A 203 -20.25 -4.96 -4.01
C PRO A 203 -20.89 -3.59 -4.21
N LEU A 204 -20.72 -2.67 -3.26
CA LEU A 204 -21.30 -1.32 -3.33
C LEU A 204 -20.58 -0.41 -4.31
N SER A 205 -19.27 -0.59 -4.51
CA SER A 205 -18.53 0.12 -5.57
C SER A 205 -19.08 -0.24 -6.95
N ILE A 206 -19.43 -1.52 -7.13
CA ILE A 206 -20.03 -2.03 -8.36
C ILE A 206 -21.48 -1.54 -8.48
N ALA A 207 -22.32 -1.74 -7.46
CA ALA A 207 -23.72 -1.33 -7.47
C ALA A 207 -23.87 0.19 -7.70
N ARG A 208 -23.04 1.02 -7.04
CA ARG A 208 -22.98 2.47 -7.25
C ARG A 208 -22.73 2.82 -8.71
N GLY A 209 -21.74 2.19 -9.35
CA GLY A 209 -21.45 2.47 -10.74
C GLY A 209 -22.56 2.00 -11.68
N TRP A 210 -23.22 0.88 -11.39
CA TRP A 210 -24.41 0.45 -12.13
C TRP A 210 -25.60 1.40 -11.95
N THR A 211 -25.77 2.00 -10.77
CA THR A 211 -26.75 3.09 -10.57
C THR A 211 -26.46 4.28 -11.47
N TYR A 212 -25.20 4.65 -11.68
CA TYR A 212 -24.85 5.81 -12.51
C TYR A 212 -25.04 5.51 -13.99
N THR A 213 -24.83 4.26 -14.41
CA THR A 213 -25.04 3.84 -15.80
C THR A 213 -26.48 3.49 -16.14
N GLY A 214 -27.32 3.24 -15.12
CA GLY A 214 -28.70 2.77 -15.28
C GLY A 214 -28.81 1.28 -15.65
N GLY A 215 -27.75 0.49 -15.44
CA GLY A 215 -27.76 -0.92 -15.82
C GLY A 215 -26.47 -1.68 -15.50
N GLU A 216 -26.59 -3.00 -15.45
CA GLU A 216 -25.47 -3.92 -15.26
C GLU A 216 -24.51 -3.92 -16.45
N GLY A 217 -23.23 -4.05 -16.16
CA GLY A 217 -22.17 -4.13 -17.15
C GLY A 217 -20.86 -4.62 -16.54
N ASN A 218 -19.76 -4.53 -17.28
CA ASN A 218 -18.46 -5.12 -16.92
C ASN A 218 -17.70 -4.37 -15.81
N LEU A 219 -18.38 -3.56 -15.00
CA LEU A 219 -17.77 -2.81 -13.91
C LEU A 219 -17.01 -3.69 -12.89
N PRO A 220 -17.47 -4.92 -12.56
CA PRO A 220 -16.66 -5.85 -11.76
C PRO A 220 -15.24 -6.08 -12.31
N ALA A 221 -15.12 -6.35 -13.60
CA ALA A 221 -13.84 -6.54 -14.27
C ALA A 221 -13.02 -5.26 -14.31
N VAL A 222 -13.67 -4.11 -14.51
CA VAL A 222 -13.02 -2.79 -14.46
C VAL A 222 -12.46 -2.55 -13.05
N MET A 223 -13.17 -2.90 -11.98
CA MET A 223 -12.67 -2.81 -10.60
C MET A 223 -11.49 -3.74 -10.35
N GLY A 224 -11.56 -4.99 -10.82
CA GLY A 224 -10.45 -5.94 -10.75
C GLY A 224 -9.18 -5.41 -11.45
N CYS A 225 -9.33 -4.89 -12.66
CA CYS A 225 -8.25 -4.25 -13.43
C CYS A 225 -7.69 -3.04 -12.69
N LEU A 226 -8.58 -2.13 -12.28
CA LEU A 226 -8.21 -0.89 -11.62
C LEU A 226 -7.41 -1.15 -10.34
N PHE A 227 -7.90 -1.96 -9.40
CA PHE A 227 -7.16 -2.24 -8.18
C PHE A 227 -5.83 -2.97 -8.44
N THR A 228 -5.76 -3.87 -9.42
CA THR A 228 -4.51 -4.54 -9.81
C THR A 228 -3.43 -3.52 -10.19
N PHE A 229 -3.76 -2.58 -11.08
CA PHE A 229 -2.80 -1.58 -11.55
C PHE A 229 -2.61 -0.43 -10.56
N LEU A 230 -3.58 -0.16 -9.67
CA LEU A 230 -3.40 0.76 -8.54
C LEU A 230 -2.36 0.24 -7.55
N ILE A 231 -2.34 -1.06 -7.23
CA ILE A 231 -1.30 -1.66 -6.38
C ILE A 231 0.06 -1.52 -7.05
N LEU A 232 0.15 -1.86 -8.34
CA LEU A 232 1.39 -1.77 -9.10
C LEU A 232 1.95 -0.33 -9.08
N GLY A 233 1.11 0.64 -9.43
CA GLY A 233 1.49 2.06 -9.44
C GLY A 233 1.83 2.60 -8.05
N LEU A 234 1.12 2.16 -7.01
CA LEU A 234 1.40 2.52 -5.62
C LEU A 234 2.76 2.00 -5.15
N LEU A 235 3.07 0.73 -5.43
CA LEU A 235 4.37 0.12 -5.13
C LEU A 235 5.51 0.82 -5.89
N LEU A 236 5.32 1.00 -7.20
CA LEU A 236 6.27 1.67 -8.08
C LEU A 236 6.60 3.09 -7.59
N THR A 237 5.58 3.91 -7.38
CA THR A 237 5.75 5.33 -7.02
C THR A 237 6.23 5.53 -5.59
N SER A 238 5.83 4.68 -4.65
CA SER A 238 6.35 4.74 -3.27
C SER A 238 7.84 4.43 -3.22
N LEU A 239 8.29 3.40 -3.95
CA LEU A 239 9.71 3.06 -4.03
C LEU A 239 10.51 4.06 -4.87
N PHE A 240 9.93 4.69 -5.89
CA PHE A 240 10.57 5.84 -6.55
C PHE A 240 10.86 6.98 -5.59
N LEU A 241 9.94 7.25 -4.64
CA LEU A 241 10.11 8.31 -3.64
C LEU A 241 11.12 7.93 -2.55
N LEU A 242 11.14 6.67 -2.12
CA LEU A 242 11.92 6.20 -0.97
C LEU A 242 13.31 5.67 -1.35
N ARG A 243 13.45 5.01 -2.50
CA ARG A 243 14.62 4.20 -2.85
C ARG A 243 15.19 4.48 -4.24
N GLY A 244 14.47 5.20 -5.08
CA GLY A 244 14.89 5.59 -6.43
C GLY A 244 14.26 4.75 -7.54
N ARG A 245 14.54 5.14 -8.79
CA ARG A 245 13.83 4.60 -9.97
C ARG A 245 14.09 3.13 -10.23
N ILE A 246 15.35 2.70 -10.15
CA ILE A 246 15.72 1.31 -10.43
C ILE A 246 14.99 0.35 -9.49
N GLN A 247 15.05 0.61 -8.17
CA GLN A 247 14.38 -0.22 -7.18
C GLN A 247 12.85 -0.24 -7.36
N GLY A 248 12.23 0.90 -7.69
CA GLY A 248 10.80 0.92 -7.97
C GLY A 248 10.41 0.10 -9.19
N TYR A 249 11.16 0.18 -10.29
CA TYR A 249 10.89 -0.65 -11.47
C TYR A 249 11.06 -2.14 -11.14
N LEU A 250 12.17 -2.53 -10.52
CA LEU A 250 12.43 -3.94 -10.18
C LEU A 250 11.35 -4.54 -9.26
N ALA A 251 10.88 -3.78 -8.26
CA ALA A 251 9.82 -4.23 -7.37
C ALA A 251 8.48 -4.39 -8.10
N ALA A 252 8.16 -3.45 -8.99
CA ALA A 252 6.94 -3.51 -9.79
C ALA A 252 6.99 -4.65 -10.82
N MET A 253 8.14 -4.89 -11.45
CA MET A 253 8.39 -6.04 -12.32
C MET A 253 8.21 -7.35 -11.56
N LEU A 254 8.80 -7.49 -10.36
CA LEU A 254 8.61 -8.69 -9.55
C LEU A 254 7.13 -8.97 -9.22
N LEU A 255 6.35 -7.92 -8.94
CA LEU A 255 4.92 -8.06 -8.67
C LEU A 255 4.15 -8.50 -9.94
N MET A 256 4.47 -7.94 -11.12
CA MET A 256 3.86 -8.35 -12.39
C MET A 256 4.29 -9.76 -12.80
N GLY A 257 5.56 -10.10 -12.60
CA GLY A 257 6.14 -11.43 -12.73
C GLY A 257 5.60 -12.44 -11.71
N THR A 258 4.57 -12.11 -10.94
CA THR A 258 3.76 -13.03 -10.13
C THR A 258 2.45 -13.33 -10.90
N PRO A 259 2.39 -14.36 -11.77
CA PRO A 259 1.19 -14.64 -12.58
C PRO A 259 -0.09 -14.76 -11.75
N PHE A 260 0.00 -15.32 -10.54
CA PHE A 260 -1.14 -15.45 -9.64
C PHE A 260 -1.76 -14.09 -9.26
N PHE A 261 -0.95 -13.04 -9.16
CA PHE A 261 -1.43 -11.67 -8.89
C PHE A 261 -2.30 -11.13 -10.04
N ILE A 262 -1.81 -11.20 -11.28
CA ILE A 262 -2.55 -10.75 -12.47
C ILE A 262 -3.83 -11.58 -12.65
N TYR A 263 -3.70 -12.90 -12.48
CA TYR A 263 -4.80 -13.84 -12.59
C TYR A 263 -5.92 -13.58 -11.57
N MET A 264 -5.57 -13.27 -10.32
CA MET A 264 -6.54 -12.97 -9.26
C MET A 264 -7.25 -11.63 -9.48
N GLY A 265 -6.54 -10.65 -10.04
CA GLY A 265 -7.13 -9.41 -10.53
C GLY A 265 -8.18 -9.65 -11.62
N ALA A 266 -7.82 -10.44 -12.64
CA ALA A 266 -8.72 -10.79 -13.74
C ALA A 266 -9.90 -11.67 -13.28
N SER A 267 -9.69 -12.47 -12.23
CA SER A 267 -10.71 -13.29 -11.58
C SER A 267 -11.71 -12.48 -10.74
N GLN A 268 -11.48 -11.17 -10.56
CA GLN A 268 -12.36 -10.23 -9.85
C GLN A 268 -12.48 -10.48 -8.34
N PHE A 269 -11.42 -11.00 -7.72
CA PHE A 269 -11.45 -11.34 -6.30
C PHE A 269 -11.17 -10.12 -5.42
N ALA A 270 -11.88 -10.02 -4.28
CA ALA A 270 -11.68 -8.93 -3.31
C ALA A 270 -10.31 -8.97 -2.59
N ASP A 271 -9.54 -10.06 -2.75
CA ASP A 271 -8.17 -10.15 -2.24
C ASP A 271 -7.27 -9.04 -2.79
N ILE A 272 -7.51 -8.62 -4.04
CA ILE A 272 -6.74 -7.57 -4.70
C ILE A 272 -7.07 -6.19 -4.09
N PRO A 273 -8.34 -5.74 -4.02
CA PRO A 273 -8.70 -4.55 -3.24
C PRO A 273 -8.19 -4.57 -1.79
N LEU A 274 -8.26 -5.72 -1.10
CA LEU A 274 -7.73 -5.83 0.26
C LEU A 274 -6.21 -5.62 0.31
N ALA A 275 -5.46 -6.25 -0.59
CA ALA A 275 -4.01 -6.08 -0.73
C ALA A 275 -3.63 -4.61 -0.98
N PHE A 276 -4.42 -3.89 -1.78
CA PHE A 276 -4.24 -2.46 -2.02
C PHE A 276 -4.32 -1.64 -0.73
N PHE A 277 -5.36 -1.85 0.08
CA PHE A 277 -5.56 -1.10 1.31
C PHE A 277 -4.53 -1.49 2.39
N ILE A 278 -4.11 -2.76 2.44
CA ILE A 278 -2.98 -3.21 3.28
C ILE A 278 -1.71 -2.46 2.88
N LEU A 279 -1.33 -2.49 1.60
CA LEU A 279 -0.12 -1.82 1.10
C LEU A 279 -0.17 -0.31 1.36
N THR A 280 -1.31 0.33 1.10
CA THR A 280 -1.52 1.76 1.38
C THR A 280 -1.28 2.07 2.86
N THR A 281 -1.85 1.27 3.76
CA THR A 281 -1.67 1.42 5.22
C THR A 281 -0.18 1.34 5.58
N LEU A 282 0.52 0.32 5.11
CA LEU A 282 1.94 0.10 5.41
C LEU A 282 2.81 1.26 4.89
N ILE A 283 2.60 1.73 3.66
CA ILE A 283 3.36 2.85 3.08
C ILE A 283 3.12 4.14 3.87
N MET A 284 1.87 4.43 4.24
CA MET A 284 1.54 5.64 5.00
C MET A 284 2.17 5.64 6.39
N LEU A 285 2.17 4.51 7.09
CA LEU A 285 2.87 4.37 8.37
C LEU A 285 4.39 4.51 8.20
N PHE A 286 4.94 3.96 7.12
CA PHE A 286 6.36 4.10 6.79
C PHE A 286 6.76 5.56 6.55
N PHE A 287 5.97 6.30 5.76
CA PHE A 287 6.18 7.73 5.54
C PHE A 287 6.14 8.54 6.84
N GLN A 288 5.22 8.22 7.76
CA GLN A 288 5.22 8.89 9.06
C GLN A 288 6.47 8.55 9.89
N ALA A 289 6.91 7.30 9.90
CA ALA A 289 8.06 6.86 10.68
C ALA A 289 9.35 7.59 10.24
N GLY A 290 9.54 7.80 8.93
CA GLY A 290 10.66 8.53 8.37
C GLY A 290 10.60 10.06 8.53
N SER A 291 9.45 10.62 8.95
CA SER A 291 9.31 12.07 9.21
C SER A 291 8.41 12.35 10.42
N PRO A 292 8.84 12.01 11.65
CA PRO A 292 7.96 12.04 12.82
C PRO A 292 7.42 13.40 13.22
N GLU A 293 8.16 14.46 12.92
CA GLU A 293 7.78 15.85 13.19
C GLU A 293 6.71 16.37 12.20
N SER A 294 6.41 15.60 11.15
CA SER A 294 5.38 15.95 10.17
C SER A 294 3.97 15.84 10.74
N ARG A 295 3.07 16.62 10.14
CA ARG A 295 1.63 16.60 10.42
C ARG A 295 1.07 15.16 10.42
N PRO A 296 0.04 14.87 11.23
CA PRO A 296 -0.50 13.52 11.41
C PRO A 296 -1.20 12.93 10.18
N GLY A 297 -1.19 13.62 9.03
CA GLY A 297 -2.00 13.26 7.88
C GLY A 297 -1.67 11.89 7.28
N ALA A 298 -0.40 11.45 7.29
CA ALA A 298 -0.06 10.10 6.87
C ALA A 298 -0.68 9.04 7.80
N VAL A 299 -0.68 9.27 9.12
CA VAL A 299 -1.31 8.36 10.09
C VAL A 299 -2.83 8.34 9.94
N ILE A 300 -3.46 9.48 9.67
CA ILE A 300 -4.90 9.56 9.39
C ILE A 300 -5.24 8.78 8.11
N LEU A 301 -4.47 8.93 7.04
CA LEU A 301 -4.65 8.16 5.81
C LEU A 301 -4.40 6.65 6.01
N ALA A 302 -3.44 6.28 6.86
CA ALA A 302 -3.23 4.89 7.26
C ALA A 302 -4.44 4.33 8.00
N GLY A 303 -5.02 5.10 8.93
CA GLY A 303 -6.25 4.76 9.63
C GLY A 303 -7.43 4.54 8.70
N LEU A 304 -7.62 5.48 7.76
CA LEU A 304 -8.66 5.36 6.74
C LEU A 304 -8.46 4.10 5.89
N ALA A 305 -7.25 3.87 5.37
CA ALA A 305 -6.94 2.69 4.56
C ALA A 305 -7.17 1.38 5.35
N ALA A 306 -6.75 1.32 6.61
CA ALA A 306 -6.98 0.16 7.47
C ALA A 306 -8.47 -0.05 7.76
N GLY A 307 -9.24 1.02 7.98
CA GLY A 307 -10.69 0.96 8.08
C GLY A 307 -11.34 0.41 6.81
N LEU A 308 -10.84 0.82 5.64
CA LEU A 308 -11.29 0.29 4.34
C LEU A 308 -10.91 -1.19 4.15
N CYS A 309 -9.80 -1.69 4.73
CA CYS A 309 -9.57 -3.14 4.80
C CYS A 309 -10.74 -3.85 5.51
N VAL A 310 -11.16 -3.32 6.67
CA VAL A 310 -12.32 -3.85 7.42
C VAL A 310 -13.60 -3.80 6.58
N TRP A 311 -13.77 -2.78 5.72
CA TRP A 311 -14.92 -2.67 4.83
C TRP A 311 -14.81 -3.54 3.55
N THR A 312 -13.65 -4.15 3.29
CA THR A 312 -13.41 -4.96 2.07
C THR A 312 -13.65 -6.45 2.27
N LYS A 313 -13.07 -7.03 3.34
CA LYS A 313 -13.20 -8.45 3.70
C LYS A 313 -13.05 -8.64 5.21
N ASN A 314 -13.50 -9.78 5.71
CA ASN A 314 -13.37 -10.11 7.14
C ASN A 314 -11.91 -10.18 7.63
N GLU A 315 -10.96 -10.61 6.79
CA GLU A 315 -9.53 -10.60 7.11
C GLU A 315 -9.02 -9.18 7.44
N GLY A 316 -9.70 -8.15 6.94
CA GLY A 316 -9.42 -6.76 7.27
C GLY A 316 -9.64 -6.40 8.74
N GLN A 317 -10.52 -7.10 9.46
CA GLN A 317 -10.72 -6.92 10.90
C GLN A 317 -9.46 -7.30 11.69
N LEU A 318 -8.90 -8.47 11.38
CA LEU A 318 -7.65 -8.95 11.97
C LEU A 318 -6.50 -7.97 11.64
N PHE A 319 -6.41 -7.53 10.38
CA PHE A 319 -5.42 -6.55 9.95
C PHE A 319 -5.51 -5.24 10.75
N PHE A 320 -6.72 -4.72 10.94
CA PHE A 320 -6.94 -3.48 11.67
C PHE A 320 -6.45 -3.56 13.13
N VAL A 321 -6.77 -4.65 13.83
CA VAL A 321 -6.33 -4.86 15.22
C VAL A 321 -4.81 -4.98 15.29
N ILE A 322 -4.20 -5.75 14.39
CA ILE A 322 -2.75 -5.94 14.33
C ILE A 322 -2.02 -4.62 14.05
N VAL A 323 -2.49 -3.81 13.09
CA VAL A 323 -1.81 -2.56 12.76
C VAL A 323 -1.98 -1.51 13.87
N ALA A 324 -3.15 -1.43 14.50
CA ALA A 324 -3.38 -0.53 15.63
C ALA A 324 -2.50 -0.93 16.83
N GLY A 325 -2.45 -2.22 17.15
CA GLY A 325 -1.59 -2.77 18.21
C GLY A 325 -0.11 -2.57 17.90
N SER A 326 0.33 -2.87 16.69
CA SER A 326 1.72 -2.66 16.25
C SER A 326 2.11 -1.18 16.33
N LEU A 327 1.27 -0.27 15.84
CA LEU A 327 1.49 1.18 15.93
C LEU A 327 1.63 1.64 17.39
N PHE A 328 0.73 1.18 18.27
CA PHE A 328 0.75 1.51 19.68
C PHE A 328 2.00 0.97 20.38
N CYS A 329 2.28 -0.33 20.28
CA CYS A 329 3.38 -0.98 20.98
C CYS A 329 4.74 -0.43 20.52
N THR A 330 4.96 -0.31 19.22
CA THR A 330 6.24 0.19 18.68
C THR A 330 6.45 1.68 18.96
N THR A 331 5.39 2.49 18.96
CA THR A 331 5.51 3.92 19.34
C THR A 331 5.74 4.07 20.84
N ALA A 332 5.03 3.29 21.68
CA ALA A 332 5.22 3.31 23.13
C ALA A 332 6.67 2.94 23.49
N TYR A 333 7.20 1.89 22.85
CA TYR A 333 8.58 1.46 23.04
C TYR A 333 9.61 2.51 22.58
N SER A 334 9.39 3.15 21.44
CA SER A 334 10.38 4.07 20.84
C SER A 334 10.29 5.52 21.31
N LYS A 335 9.11 6.00 21.71
CA LYS A 335 8.81 7.43 21.95
C LYS A 335 7.96 7.70 23.19
N GLY A 336 7.66 6.66 23.98
CA GLY A 336 6.84 6.77 25.18
C GLY A 336 5.34 6.71 24.93
N TRP A 337 4.60 6.58 26.03
CA TRP A 337 3.15 6.35 26.04
C TRP A 337 2.34 7.51 25.46
N ASP A 338 2.67 8.76 25.79
CA ASP A 338 1.90 9.93 25.32
C ASP A 338 1.93 10.07 23.79
N SER A 339 3.13 9.89 23.21
CA SER A 339 3.31 9.87 21.77
C SER A 339 2.53 8.73 21.11
N SER A 340 2.47 7.57 21.79
CA SER A 340 1.73 6.41 21.32
C SER A 340 0.23 6.66 21.29
N LEU A 341 -0.35 7.11 22.41
CA LEU A 341 -1.77 7.45 22.52
C LEU A 341 -2.17 8.49 21.47
N ARG A 342 -1.37 9.54 21.29
CA ARG A 342 -1.65 10.58 20.29
C ARG A 342 -1.61 10.03 18.86
N ARG A 343 -0.61 9.21 18.50
CA ARG A 343 -0.51 8.65 17.14
C ARG A 343 -1.64 7.66 16.88
N THR A 344 -1.94 6.79 17.84
CA THR A 344 -3.06 5.85 17.74
C THR A 344 -4.39 6.60 17.66
N ALA A 345 -4.58 7.70 18.40
CA ALA A 345 -5.78 8.53 18.28
C ALA A 345 -5.95 9.11 16.86
N TRP A 346 -4.89 9.61 16.23
CA TRP A 346 -4.96 10.08 14.83
C TRP A 346 -5.26 8.95 13.84
N PHE A 347 -4.71 7.77 14.08
CA PHE A 347 -5.00 6.59 13.28
C PHE A 347 -6.49 6.20 13.41
N LEU A 348 -6.99 6.10 14.64
CA LEU A 348 -8.39 5.81 14.92
C LEU A 348 -9.33 6.89 14.36
N ALA A 349 -8.94 8.17 14.42
CA ALA A 349 -9.70 9.26 13.82
C ALA A 349 -9.85 9.11 12.30
N GLY A 350 -8.82 8.61 11.60
CA GLY A 350 -8.90 8.30 10.18
C GLY A 350 -9.79 7.09 9.86
N ALA A 351 -9.77 6.08 10.73
CA ALA A 351 -10.57 4.86 10.58
C ALA A 351 -12.05 5.05 10.93
N LEU A 352 -12.35 5.95 11.88
CA LEU A 352 -13.64 6.10 12.53
C LEU A 352 -14.84 6.14 11.57
N PRO A 353 -14.84 6.95 10.49
CA PRO A 353 -16.01 7.01 9.59
C PRO A 353 -16.36 5.66 8.96
N ILE A 354 -15.34 4.88 8.60
CA ILE A 354 -15.53 3.55 7.99
C ILE A 354 -15.90 2.52 9.06
N LEU A 355 -15.27 2.58 10.24
CA LEU A 355 -15.62 1.68 11.34
C LEU A 355 -17.07 1.84 11.78
N MET A 356 -17.60 3.07 11.81
CA MET A 356 -19.02 3.30 12.10
C MET A 356 -19.94 2.58 11.09
N ILE A 357 -19.60 2.64 9.81
CA ILE A 357 -20.32 1.93 8.74
C ILE A 357 -20.25 0.41 8.96
N VAL A 358 -19.05 -0.12 9.22
CA VAL A 358 -18.83 -1.55 9.45
C VAL A 358 -19.60 -2.02 10.68
N ILE A 359 -19.52 -1.29 11.80
CA ILE A 359 -20.20 -1.64 13.05
C ILE A 359 -21.71 -1.69 12.81
N TYR A 360 -22.28 -0.67 12.16
CA TYR A 360 -23.69 -0.67 11.81
C TYR A 360 -24.04 -1.88 10.94
N PHE A 361 -23.28 -2.13 9.86
CA PHE A 361 -23.50 -3.28 8.98
C PHE A 361 -23.48 -4.60 9.75
N LYS A 362 -22.43 -4.82 10.57
CA LYS A 362 -22.23 -6.07 11.30
C LYS A 362 -23.25 -6.31 12.42
N THR A 363 -23.81 -5.25 13.01
CA THR A 363 -24.75 -5.36 14.14
C THR A 363 -26.21 -5.32 13.71
N ALA A 364 -26.53 -4.63 12.62
CA ALA A 364 -27.92 -4.40 12.19
C ALA A 364 -28.33 -5.20 10.94
N LEU A 365 -27.39 -5.67 10.12
CA LEU A 365 -27.70 -6.27 8.81
C LEU A 365 -27.03 -7.63 8.58
N ALA A 366 -25.75 -7.77 8.91
CA ALA A 366 -24.98 -8.95 8.57
C ALA A 366 -25.48 -10.20 9.33
N PRO A 367 -25.64 -11.35 8.65
CA PRO A 367 -25.83 -12.62 9.34
C PRO A 367 -24.57 -13.02 10.13
N THR A 368 -24.72 -14.01 11.01
CA THR A 368 -23.61 -14.54 11.82
C THR A 368 -22.53 -15.12 10.91
N ASN A 369 -21.26 -14.83 11.20
CA ASN A 369 -20.13 -15.36 10.43
C ASN A 369 -20.02 -16.88 10.57
N ASP A 370 -19.83 -17.59 9.47
CA ASP A 370 -19.76 -19.06 9.41
C ASP A 370 -18.69 -19.67 10.33
N LEU A 371 -17.53 -19.01 10.48
CA LEU A 371 -16.45 -19.47 11.35
C LEU A 371 -16.78 -19.32 12.84
N LEU A 372 -17.67 -18.38 13.17
CA LEU A 372 -18.14 -18.13 14.54
C LEU A 372 -19.42 -18.90 14.87
N ALA A 373 -20.29 -19.13 13.89
CA ALA A 373 -21.56 -19.84 14.07
C ALA A 373 -21.36 -21.29 14.54
N GLY A 374 -20.26 -21.94 14.13
CA GLY A 374 -19.87 -23.28 14.59
C GLY A 374 -18.91 -23.33 15.78
N PHE A 375 -18.67 -22.21 16.47
CA PHE A 375 -17.67 -22.13 17.53
C PHE A 375 -18.18 -22.73 18.86
N SER A 376 -17.47 -23.73 19.38
CA SER A 376 -17.66 -24.22 20.75
C SER A 376 -16.32 -24.26 21.49
N VAL A 377 -16.31 -23.84 22.76
CA VAL A 377 -15.07 -23.71 23.55
C VAL A 377 -14.36 -25.06 23.70
N SER A 378 -15.13 -26.14 23.90
CA SER A 378 -14.61 -27.51 24.00
C SER A 378 -14.00 -28.01 22.68
N ALA A 379 -14.62 -27.73 21.53
CA ALA A 379 -14.04 -28.08 20.23
C ALA A 379 -12.82 -27.23 19.90
N ALA A 380 -12.81 -25.94 20.27
CA ALA A 380 -11.64 -25.08 20.13
C ALA A 380 -10.46 -25.58 20.97
N SER A 381 -10.68 -25.96 22.24
CA SER A 381 -9.61 -26.52 23.07
C SER A 381 -9.04 -27.82 22.51
N ALA A 382 -9.90 -28.70 21.99
CA ALA A 382 -9.45 -29.94 21.36
C ALA A 382 -8.57 -29.68 20.13
N LYS A 383 -8.94 -28.72 19.28
CA LYS A 383 -8.16 -28.34 18.08
C LYS A 383 -6.83 -27.68 18.42
N LEU A 384 -6.79 -26.84 19.47
CA LEU A 384 -5.56 -26.19 19.94
C LEU A 384 -4.53 -27.19 20.49
N LEU A 385 -4.99 -28.31 21.02
CA LEU A 385 -4.12 -29.35 21.57
C LEU A 385 -3.74 -30.44 20.56
N ASP A 386 -4.23 -30.37 19.31
CA ASP A 386 -3.96 -31.36 18.26
C ASP A 386 -2.68 -31.02 17.49
N PRO A 387 -1.54 -31.71 17.74
CA PRO A 387 -0.27 -31.39 17.09
C PRO A 387 -0.28 -31.67 15.59
N SER A 388 -1.13 -32.58 15.12
CA SER A 388 -1.21 -32.97 13.71
C SER A 388 -1.67 -31.79 12.84
N ARG A 389 -2.58 -30.95 13.37
CA ARG A 389 -3.02 -29.72 12.71
C ARG A 389 -1.87 -28.75 12.50
N TYR A 390 -1.05 -28.51 13.53
CA TYR A 390 0.09 -27.60 13.42
C TYR A 390 1.09 -28.06 12.37
N ILE A 391 1.38 -29.36 12.31
CA ILE A 391 2.28 -29.94 11.30
C ILE A 391 1.70 -29.76 9.90
N GLN A 392 0.42 -30.08 9.69
CA GLN A 392 -0.25 -29.93 8.40
C GLN A 392 -0.27 -28.47 7.93
N ILE A 393 -0.61 -27.53 8.82
CA ILE A 393 -0.66 -26.10 8.50
C ILE A 393 0.76 -25.58 8.23
N ALA A 394 1.74 -25.93 9.06
CA ALA A 394 3.13 -25.50 8.85
C ALA A 394 3.70 -26.01 7.53
N GLY A 395 3.43 -27.28 7.18
CA GLY A 395 3.79 -27.85 5.88
C GLY A 395 3.14 -27.10 4.72
N ALA A 396 1.83 -26.82 4.81
CA ALA A 396 1.11 -26.06 3.80
C ALA A 396 1.65 -24.62 3.66
N PHE A 397 1.89 -23.93 4.78
CA PHE A 397 2.46 -22.57 4.79
C PHE A 397 3.84 -22.52 4.14
N PHE A 398 4.69 -23.52 4.41
CA PHE A 398 6.00 -23.60 3.80
C PHE A 398 5.90 -23.80 2.28
N VAL A 399 5.15 -24.82 1.84
CA VAL A 399 4.98 -25.15 0.41
C VAL A 399 4.33 -24.00 -0.34
N THR A 400 3.24 -23.45 0.18
CA THR A 400 2.56 -22.31 -0.42
C THR A 400 3.45 -21.07 -0.42
N GLY A 401 4.15 -20.78 0.68
CA GLY A 401 5.01 -19.60 0.79
C GLY A 401 6.12 -19.55 -0.27
N ILE A 402 6.59 -20.70 -0.73
CA ILE A 402 7.60 -20.79 -1.80
C ILE A 402 7.02 -21.00 -3.21
N SER A 403 5.71 -21.20 -3.40
CA SER A 403 5.15 -21.60 -4.71
C SER A 403 3.91 -20.82 -5.16
N PHE A 404 3.24 -20.07 -4.28
CA PHE A 404 1.95 -19.41 -4.59
C PHE A 404 2.03 -18.42 -5.77
N THR A 405 3.22 -17.89 -6.05
CA THR A 405 3.40 -16.82 -7.04
C THR A 405 3.04 -17.22 -8.47
N GLN A 406 3.12 -18.51 -8.79
CA GLN A 406 2.87 -19.05 -10.14
C GLN A 406 1.43 -19.55 -10.35
N GLY A 407 0.59 -19.61 -9.30
CA GLY A 407 -0.72 -20.24 -9.35
C GLY A 407 -0.64 -21.77 -9.20
N LEU A 408 -1.75 -22.38 -8.77
CA LEU A 408 -1.90 -23.75 -8.24
C LEU A 408 -0.87 -24.81 -8.68
N ILE A 409 -0.39 -25.56 -7.68
CA ILE A 409 -0.07 -26.98 -7.82
C ILE A 409 -1.39 -27.69 -8.13
N ASP A 410 -1.63 -28.05 -9.39
CA ASP A 410 -2.75 -28.93 -9.73
C ASP A 410 -2.32 -30.39 -9.50
N ILE A 411 -2.70 -30.93 -8.34
CA ILE A 411 -2.46 -32.35 -7.98
C ILE A 411 -3.15 -33.30 -8.98
N ARG A 412 -4.14 -32.83 -9.77
CA ARG A 412 -4.87 -33.64 -10.75
C ARG A 412 -4.20 -33.73 -12.12
N VAL A 413 -3.20 -32.89 -12.40
CA VAL A 413 -2.60 -32.76 -13.75
C VAL A 413 -1.14 -33.23 -13.80
N GLY A 414 -0.58 -33.68 -12.68
CA GLY A 414 0.79 -34.17 -12.59
C GLY A 414 1.83 -33.06 -12.46
N MET A 415 3.07 -33.42 -12.11
CA MET A 415 4.18 -32.49 -11.94
C MET A 415 4.62 -31.91 -13.29
N HIS A 416 4.10 -30.75 -13.67
CA HIS A 416 4.79 -29.89 -14.62
C HIS A 416 5.98 -29.19 -13.91
N LEU A 417 7.05 -28.90 -14.66
CA LEU A 417 8.14 -28.01 -14.25
C LEU A 417 7.58 -26.62 -13.96
N ASN A 418 7.05 -26.46 -12.76
CA ASN A 418 6.72 -25.18 -12.16
C ASN A 418 8.02 -24.71 -11.50
N PRO A 419 8.68 -23.64 -11.98
CA PRO A 419 9.84 -23.08 -11.30
C PRO A 419 9.34 -22.27 -10.07
N GLY A 420 8.55 -22.93 -9.21
CA GLY A 420 7.69 -22.38 -8.16
C GLY A 420 8.35 -21.35 -7.25
N PRO A 421 9.61 -21.52 -6.84
CA PRO A 421 10.25 -20.56 -5.96
C PRO A 421 10.90 -19.37 -6.68
N VAL A 422 10.79 -19.23 -8.00
CA VAL A 422 11.52 -18.20 -8.77
C VAL A 422 11.36 -16.80 -8.17
N ASN A 423 10.15 -16.33 -7.86
CA ASN A 423 10.00 -14.95 -7.35
C ASN A 423 10.58 -14.78 -5.94
N VAL A 424 10.46 -15.81 -5.10
CA VAL A 424 11.04 -15.80 -3.74
C VAL A 424 12.56 -15.92 -3.80
N LEU A 425 13.09 -16.75 -4.70
CA LEU A 425 14.53 -16.89 -4.97
C LEU A 425 15.11 -15.64 -5.62
N LEU A 426 14.37 -14.96 -6.50
CA LEU A 426 14.77 -13.69 -7.08
C LEU A 426 14.89 -12.62 -6.00
N LEU A 427 13.96 -12.56 -5.03
CA LEU A 427 14.11 -11.69 -3.86
C LEU A 427 15.33 -12.05 -3.02
N ALA A 428 15.55 -13.33 -2.74
CA ALA A 428 16.71 -13.78 -1.98
C ALA A 428 18.03 -13.45 -2.70
N ALA A 429 18.13 -13.76 -3.99
CA ALA A 429 19.28 -13.45 -4.83
C ALA A 429 19.50 -11.93 -4.93
N TYR A 430 18.43 -11.15 -5.09
CA TYR A 430 18.50 -9.69 -5.11
C TYR A 430 19.07 -9.12 -3.80
N LEU A 431 18.62 -9.63 -2.65
CA LEU A 431 19.16 -9.25 -1.34
C LEU A 431 20.62 -9.69 -1.16
N LEU A 432 21.00 -10.87 -1.66
CA LEU A 432 22.39 -11.33 -1.63
C LEU A 432 23.32 -10.45 -2.47
N ILE A 433 22.85 -10.00 -3.64
CA ILE A 433 23.63 -9.14 -4.56
C ILE A 433 23.72 -7.70 -4.03
N THR A 434 22.61 -7.13 -3.58
CA THR A 434 22.56 -5.72 -3.15
C THR A 434 22.99 -5.53 -1.70
N GLY A 435 23.03 -6.61 -0.90
CA GLY A 435 23.25 -6.55 0.53
C GLY A 435 22.07 -5.95 1.29
N ILE A 436 22.20 -5.90 2.61
CA ILE A 436 21.22 -5.30 3.52
C ILE A 436 21.72 -3.93 3.96
N HIS A 437 20.95 -2.88 3.65
CA HIS A 437 21.24 -1.51 4.07
C HIS A 437 20.02 -0.85 4.71
N ILE A 438 20.02 -0.83 6.05
CA ILE A 438 18.94 -0.26 6.83
C ILE A 438 19.35 1.12 7.35
N ASN A 439 18.74 2.17 6.80
CA ASN A 439 18.92 3.52 7.32
C ASN A 439 18.34 3.62 8.75
N GLN A 440 19.04 4.32 9.64
CA GLN A 440 18.56 4.55 11.03
C GLN A 440 17.17 5.19 11.09
N ARG A 441 16.83 6.05 10.11
CA ARG A 441 15.52 6.70 9.99
C ARG A 441 14.39 5.74 9.65
N ASP A 442 14.71 4.67 8.94
CA ASP A 442 13.74 3.71 8.41
C ASP A 442 13.46 2.56 9.39
N LYS A 443 14.31 2.37 10.40
CA LYS A 443 14.22 1.25 11.36
C LYS A 443 12.86 1.10 12.01
N THR A 444 12.26 2.19 12.50
CA THR A 444 10.95 2.13 13.15
C THR A 444 9.86 1.74 12.15
N GLY A 445 9.91 2.29 10.94
CA GLY A 445 8.97 1.96 9.86
C GLY A 445 9.09 0.49 9.46
N LEU A 446 10.31 0.02 9.23
CA LEU A 446 10.60 -1.38 8.91
C LEU A 446 10.14 -2.34 10.01
N LEU A 447 10.46 -2.05 11.27
CA LEU A 447 10.01 -2.87 12.40
C LEU A 447 8.48 -2.95 12.43
N GLN A 448 7.80 -1.81 12.31
CA GLN A 448 6.34 -1.74 12.29
C GLN A 448 5.75 -2.56 11.13
N THR A 449 6.21 -2.34 9.90
CA THR A 449 5.66 -3.02 8.72
C THR A 449 5.94 -4.52 8.74
N THR A 450 7.15 -4.94 9.13
CA THR A 450 7.52 -6.35 9.23
C THR A 450 6.74 -7.04 10.35
N ALA A 451 6.56 -6.38 11.51
CA ALA A 451 5.75 -6.91 12.59
C ALA A 451 4.29 -7.12 12.15
N VAL A 452 3.70 -6.16 11.42
CA VAL A 452 2.33 -6.31 10.88
C VAL A 452 2.23 -7.50 9.94
N LEU A 453 3.13 -7.63 8.96
CA LEU A 453 3.11 -8.75 8.01
C LEU A 453 3.29 -10.11 8.70
N PHE A 454 4.21 -10.19 9.66
CA PHE A 454 4.44 -11.41 10.43
C PHE A 454 3.24 -11.79 11.29
N LEU A 455 2.68 -10.83 12.03
CA LEU A 455 1.49 -11.06 12.87
C LEU A 455 0.27 -11.42 12.02
N MET A 456 0.15 -10.88 10.81
CA MET A 456 -0.91 -11.28 9.87
C MET A 456 -0.76 -12.73 9.44
N ALA A 457 0.44 -13.14 9.02
CA ALA A 457 0.71 -14.54 8.67
C ALA A 457 0.46 -15.49 9.86
N ALA A 458 0.86 -15.09 11.07
CA ALA A 458 0.57 -15.84 12.29
C ALA A 458 -0.94 -15.89 12.59
N GLY A 459 -1.66 -14.78 12.43
CA GLY A 459 -3.10 -14.73 12.62
C GLY A 459 -3.84 -15.65 11.63
N TYR A 460 -3.44 -15.65 10.35
CA TYR A 460 -3.96 -16.60 9.35
C TYR A 460 -3.68 -18.05 9.74
N PHE A 461 -2.47 -18.35 10.24
CA PHE A 461 -2.13 -19.67 10.75
C PHE A 461 -3.12 -20.11 11.85
N PHE A 462 -3.40 -19.25 12.83
CA PHE A 462 -4.34 -19.56 13.91
C PHE A 462 -5.80 -19.68 13.48
N VAL A 463 -6.22 -18.97 12.42
CA VAL A 463 -7.54 -19.18 11.80
C VAL A 463 -7.66 -20.62 11.29
N TYR A 464 -6.62 -21.19 10.68
CA TYR A 464 -6.64 -22.59 10.26
C TYR A 464 -6.60 -23.58 11.44
N VAL A 465 -5.87 -23.26 12.51
CA VAL A 465 -5.88 -24.11 13.72
C VAL A 465 -7.31 -24.23 14.25
N LEU A 466 -8.02 -23.10 14.35
CA LEU A 466 -9.35 -23.03 14.95
C LEU A 466 -10.49 -23.37 13.99
N THR A 467 -10.22 -23.49 12.68
CA THR A 467 -11.28 -23.62 11.65
C THR A 467 -12.26 -24.78 11.95
N PRO A 468 -13.57 -24.55 11.84
CA PRO A 468 -14.60 -25.61 11.90
C PRO A 468 -14.65 -26.46 10.63
N LEU A 469 -14.10 -25.97 9.52
CA LEU A 469 -14.10 -26.66 8.24
C LEU A 469 -13.08 -27.80 8.20
N ASP A 470 -13.20 -28.66 7.18
CA ASP A 470 -12.14 -29.60 6.82
C ASP A 470 -10.83 -28.81 6.55
N LEU A 471 -9.78 -29.18 7.28
CA LEU A 471 -8.54 -28.40 7.29
C LEU A 471 -7.85 -28.43 5.93
N ASN A 472 -7.81 -29.60 5.28
CA ASN A 472 -7.17 -29.74 3.98
C ASN A 472 -7.91 -28.93 2.92
N TYR A 473 -9.23 -29.08 2.84
CA TYR A 473 -10.08 -28.30 1.94
C TYR A 473 -9.90 -26.79 2.16
N HIS A 474 -9.92 -26.35 3.41
CA HIS A 474 -9.79 -24.93 3.73
C HIS A 474 -8.41 -24.38 3.31
N LEU A 475 -7.33 -25.11 3.56
CA LEU A 475 -5.98 -24.73 3.11
C LEU A 475 -5.90 -24.67 1.58
N MET A 476 -6.39 -25.69 0.87
CA MET A 476 -6.31 -25.78 -0.59
C MET A 476 -7.06 -24.66 -1.33
N THR A 477 -8.19 -24.21 -0.79
CA THR A 477 -9.04 -23.20 -1.45
C THR A 477 -8.67 -21.76 -1.11
N SER A 478 -8.04 -21.51 0.05
CA SER A 478 -7.84 -20.14 0.56
C SER A 478 -6.38 -19.71 0.74
N LEU A 479 -5.44 -20.61 1.04
CA LEU A 479 -4.11 -20.23 1.53
C LEU A 479 -3.30 -19.39 0.53
N ASN A 480 -3.32 -19.75 -0.76
CA ASN A 480 -2.65 -18.98 -1.81
C ASN A 480 -3.12 -17.51 -1.83
N ARG A 481 -4.42 -17.28 -1.60
CA ARG A 481 -5.02 -15.94 -1.61
C ARG A 481 -4.59 -15.13 -0.40
N LEU A 482 -4.51 -15.77 0.77
CA LEU A 482 -4.03 -15.11 2.00
C LEU A 482 -2.57 -14.65 1.87
N PHE A 483 -1.70 -15.45 1.27
CA PHE A 483 -0.32 -15.03 0.95
C PHE A 483 -0.30 -13.87 -0.05
N LEU A 484 -1.14 -13.91 -1.08
CA LEU A 484 -1.23 -12.86 -2.08
C LEU A 484 -1.64 -11.50 -1.49
N GLN A 485 -2.55 -11.49 -0.51
CA GLN A 485 -2.98 -10.25 0.17
C GLN A 485 -1.80 -9.51 0.83
N LEU A 486 -0.80 -10.25 1.32
CA LEU A 486 0.38 -9.71 1.99
C LEU A 486 1.56 -9.45 1.04
N TRP A 487 1.55 -10.09 -0.14
CA TRP A 487 2.68 -10.12 -1.06
C TRP A 487 3.21 -8.74 -1.50
N PRO A 488 2.36 -7.76 -1.91
CA PRO A 488 2.86 -6.43 -2.23
C PRO A 488 3.57 -5.75 -1.06
N GLY A 489 3.11 -6.00 0.17
CA GLY A 489 3.74 -5.50 1.39
C GLY A 489 5.09 -6.18 1.66
N VAL A 490 5.20 -7.48 1.41
CA VAL A 490 6.47 -8.23 1.52
C VAL A 490 7.49 -7.69 0.51
N ILE A 491 7.10 -7.51 -0.76
CA ILE A 491 7.97 -6.90 -1.78
C ILE A 491 8.42 -5.52 -1.31
N PHE A 492 7.50 -4.67 -0.86
CA PHE A 492 7.82 -3.34 -0.36
C PHE A 492 8.89 -3.39 0.75
N VAL A 493 8.70 -4.24 1.77
CA VAL A 493 9.67 -4.37 2.88
C VAL A 493 11.04 -4.84 2.39
N VAL A 494 11.09 -5.84 1.50
CA VAL A 494 12.36 -6.36 0.99
C VAL A 494 13.16 -5.27 0.25
N PHE A 495 12.50 -4.49 -0.61
CA PHE A 495 13.16 -3.38 -1.30
C PHE A 495 13.54 -2.22 -0.37
N MET A 496 12.80 -2.01 0.74
CA MET A 496 13.20 -1.05 1.76
C MET A 496 14.44 -1.49 2.56
N VAL A 497 14.75 -2.78 2.63
CA VAL A 497 15.92 -3.35 3.33
C VAL A 497 17.14 -3.52 2.40
N ALA A 498 16.92 -3.75 1.11
CA ALA A 498 17.97 -3.95 0.11
C ALA A 498 19.00 -2.79 0.07
N GLY A 499 20.23 -3.02 -0.37
CA GLY A 499 21.23 -1.96 -0.60
C GLY A 499 20.94 -1.10 -1.84
N PRO A 500 21.56 0.09 -1.98
CA PRO A 500 21.41 0.93 -3.17
C PRO A 500 21.88 0.16 -4.43
N SER A 501 20.99 0.04 -5.42
CA SER A 501 21.29 -0.73 -6.64
C SER A 501 22.43 -0.13 -7.48
N GLU A 502 22.61 1.19 -7.43
CA GLU A 502 23.65 1.89 -8.22
C GLU A 502 25.08 1.52 -7.78
N GLN A 503 25.29 1.10 -6.53
CA GLN A 503 26.60 0.67 -6.03
C GLN A 503 26.91 -0.80 -6.33
N ALA A 504 25.88 -1.62 -6.56
CA ALA A 504 26.03 -3.06 -6.81
C ALA A 504 26.26 -3.41 -8.30
N PHE A 505 25.80 -2.54 -9.23
CA PHE A 505 25.88 -2.80 -10.68
C PHE A 505 26.97 -2.00 -11.41
N LEU A 506 27.69 -1.11 -10.72
CA LEU A 506 28.87 -0.44 -11.25
C LEU A 506 30.12 -1.21 -10.78
N PRO A 507 31.07 -1.54 -11.67
CA PRO A 507 32.36 -2.07 -11.24
C PRO A 507 32.95 -1.09 -10.24
N GLY A 508 33.34 -1.59 -9.07
CA GLY A 508 33.84 -0.76 -7.99
C GLY A 508 34.99 0.11 -8.47
N ASP A 509 34.81 1.43 -8.43
CA ASP A 509 35.94 2.30 -8.24
C ASP A 509 36.55 1.87 -6.90
N GLY A 510 37.77 1.34 -6.95
CA GLY A 510 38.57 1.06 -5.76
C GLY A 510 38.61 2.29 -4.84
N PRO A 511 38.99 2.12 -3.56
CA PRO A 511 38.93 3.20 -2.60
C PRO A 511 39.56 4.47 -3.19
N GLU A 512 38.73 5.51 -3.38
CA GLU A 512 39.20 6.83 -3.80
C GLU A 512 40.31 7.23 -2.82
N THR A 513 41.54 7.17 -3.29
CA THR A 513 42.66 7.82 -2.65
C THR A 513 42.35 9.31 -2.73
N VAL A 514 41.85 9.86 -1.63
CA VAL A 514 41.65 11.30 -1.45
C VAL A 514 42.96 12.01 -1.82
N PRO A 515 43.04 12.75 -2.95
CA PRO A 515 44.22 13.52 -3.26
C PRO A 515 44.11 14.83 -2.50
N GLY A 516 44.93 15.00 -1.46
CA GLY A 516 45.14 16.31 -0.85
C GLY A 516 45.12 16.36 0.67
N GLN A 517 46.00 15.61 1.33
CA GLN A 517 46.63 16.14 2.55
C GLN A 517 48.04 16.60 2.20
N TYR A 518 48.18 17.91 2.08
CA TYR A 518 49.45 18.60 1.93
C TYR A 518 50.31 18.31 3.17
N LYS A 519 51.24 17.35 3.09
CA LYS A 519 52.35 17.26 4.03
C LYS A 519 53.32 18.40 3.73
N PRO A 520 53.72 19.25 4.69
CA PRO A 520 54.82 20.18 4.45
C PRO A 520 56.09 19.37 4.19
N ARG A 521 56.77 19.68 3.09
CA ARG A 521 58.12 19.15 2.81
C ARG A 521 59.09 19.64 3.89
N PRO A 522 60.03 18.80 4.37
CA PRO A 522 61.17 19.29 5.14
C PRO A 522 62.04 20.14 4.21
N SER A 523 62.39 21.34 4.67
CA SER A 523 63.34 22.24 4.02
C SER A 523 64.70 21.56 3.86
N GLN A 524 65.07 21.24 2.63
CA GLN A 524 66.47 21.02 2.26
C GLN A 524 67.16 22.39 2.16
N GLU A 525 67.70 22.87 3.27
CA GLU A 525 68.79 23.84 3.23
C GLU A 525 70.09 23.10 2.95
N ARG A 526 70.69 23.36 1.79
CA ARG A 526 72.03 22.90 1.45
C ARG A 526 72.91 24.11 1.18
N LYS A 527 74.00 24.15 1.96
CA LYS A 527 75.32 24.74 1.71
C LYS A 527 75.56 26.18 2.19
N THR A 528 76.42 26.29 3.19
CA THR A 528 77.70 26.98 2.98
C THR A 528 78.81 26.35 3.83
N LYS A 529 79.86 25.90 3.16
CA LYS A 529 81.17 25.60 3.75
C LYS A 529 81.77 26.91 4.28
N LYS A 530 82.37 26.89 5.47
CA LYS A 530 83.58 27.65 5.75
C LYS A 530 84.49 26.85 6.68
N MET A 531 85.70 26.61 6.21
CA MET A 531 86.88 26.24 7.01
C MET A 531 87.12 27.32 8.07
N GLU A 532 87.55 26.94 9.27
CA GLU A 532 88.87 27.29 9.85
C GLU A 532 88.99 26.88 11.33
N ALA A 533 90.12 26.21 11.60
CA ALA A 533 90.94 26.21 12.83
C ALA A 533 90.29 26.03 14.22
N LYS A 534 90.49 24.85 14.83
CA LYS A 534 91.60 24.61 15.77
C LYS A 534 91.75 23.13 16.10
#